data_AF-A0A956ELX6-F1
#
_entry.id   AF-A0A956ELX6-F1
#
_cell.length_a   1.000
_cell.length_b   1.000
_cell.length_c   1.000
_cell.angle_alpha   90.00
_cell.angle_beta   90.00
_cell.angle_gamma   90.00
#
_symmetry.space_group_name_H-M   'P 1'
#
loop_
_entity.id
_entity.type
_entity.pdbx_description
1 polymer ?
#
loop_
_entity_poly.entity_id
_entity_poly.type
_entity_poly.pdbx_seq_one_letter_code
_entity_poly.pdbx_strand_id
1 'polypeptide(L)'
;VYPLGEDVATPFAEDAPLGESDKLQLGYSQSKWVAEKLVEEARARGLPVTVYRPGLVSGERRSGYERDPEHQLLYAFIAGCVAFGQAPALEKVIDASPVDWVAEAIAALSLLPEARGRRLNLINRAPIRQRELYAALRARGYVVDEIAYPRWRDRVLALEPGTSNPLARFIAFYKMMDEARMRRVEVQMRERLPIEDGDARALLGRVDLPSPPLDRRLVDTYLGYYVGQGLLPRPAAPPSAAPAPSSVLDRQRPPEIAFPDLFLPRSPKLEGFYERATERQWRARSRIDWSTPLDPHNPADLPDVALPIYGSPIFERLSAAERGRVRAHYQAWQLSQFLYGEQIALVATSQLIRLAPSADVQLFAGTQAADEARHLEIYTRLIDEKIGLRYPMVGPLSRLADVVFADDRWDITSLGIQILVEGLALASFAAMRDQSRNPLIVAVHTYVMEDEARHVGFGNRLLAPYYAELSDGERAEREELVIEASYLLRDRILATDEIWERCGLPPRECADWIRESGFQRAWGAALFSRIVPAIRAIGLWSTRVQDAYGKMGLLGHACRDLDDLRVEDERRADALDGRAGGEERARA
;
A
#
# COMPACT_ATOMS: atom_id res chain seq x y z
N VAL A 1 4.93 -20.03 -19.91
CA VAL A 1 4.31 -19.34 -18.77
C VAL A 1 2.88 -19.80 -18.67
N TYR A 2 2.50 -20.36 -17.53
CA TYR A 2 1.16 -20.89 -17.35
C TYR A 2 0.24 -19.75 -16.86
N PRO A 3 -0.88 -19.47 -17.55
CA PRO A 3 -1.81 -18.44 -17.12
C PRO A 3 -2.48 -18.88 -15.80
N LEU A 4 -2.06 -18.26 -14.70
CA LEU A 4 -2.87 -18.25 -13.48
C LEU A 4 -4.13 -17.43 -13.78
N GLY A 5 -5.24 -18.12 -14.09
CA GLY A 5 -6.51 -17.47 -14.45
C GLY A 5 -7.41 -18.23 -15.42
N GLU A 6 -6.98 -19.35 -15.99
CA GLU A 6 -7.84 -20.23 -16.79
C GLU A 6 -8.46 -21.36 -15.93
N ASP A 7 -9.48 -22.03 -16.49
CA ASP A 7 -10.21 -23.12 -15.84
C ASP A 7 -9.26 -24.29 -15.51
N VAL A 8 -9.20 -24.68 -14.23
CA VAL A 8 -8.30 -25.70 -13.66
C VAL A 8 -8.54 -27.08 -14.26
N ALA A 9 -9.71 -27.29 -14.84
CA ALA A 9 -10.07 -28.55 -15.48
C ALA A 9 -9.38 -28.77 -16.84
N THR A 10 -8.78 -27.75 -17.45
CA THR A 10 -8.19 -27.86 -18.79
C THR A 10 -6.68 -28.18 -18.70
N PRO A 11 -6.21 -29.33 -19.23
CA PRO A 11 -4.79 -29.65 -19.26
C PRO A 11 -3.97 -28.66 -20.09
N PHE A 12 -2.78 -28.30 -19.60
CA PHE A 12 -1.81 -27.51 -20.36
C PHE A 12 -1.00 -28.44 -21.27
N ALA A 13 -1.55 -28.70 -22.46
CA ALA A 13 -0.90 -29.52 -23.47
C ALA A 13 0.39 -28.88 -24.01
N GLU A 14 1.38 -29.70 -24.36
CA GLU A 14 2.64 -29.24 -24.93
C GLU A 14 2.42 -28.57 -26.29
N ASP A 15 1.59 -29.17 -27.14
CA ASP A 15 1.29 -28.70 -28.49
C ASP A 15 0.29 -27.54 -28.53
N ALA A 16 -0.36 -27.20 -27.42
CA ALA A 16 -1.29 -26.09 -27.36
C ALA A 16 -0.59 -24.74 -27.68
N PRO A 17 -1.17 -23.92 -28.58
CA PRO A 17 -0.70 -22.56 -28.78
C PRO A 17 -0.97 -21.73 -27.53
N LEU A 18 -0.13 -20.71 -27.27
CA LEU A 18 -0.43 -19.75 -26.21
C LEU A 18 -1.74 -19.01 -26.52
N GLY A 19 -2.64 -18.96 -25.53
CA GLY A 19 -3.87 -18.16 -25.55
C GLY A 19 -3.62 -16.65 -25.60
N GLU A 20 -4.67 -15.86 -25.43
CA GLU A 20 -4.61 -14.39 -25.45
C GLU A 20 -3.89 -13.82 -24.20
N SER A 21 -3.22 -12.67 -24.35
CA SER A 21 -2.38 -12.06 -23.31
C SER A 21 -3.15 -11.20 -22.30
N ASP A 22 -4.36 -10.78 -22.65
CA ASP A 22 -5.31 -9.99 -21.86
C ASP A 22 -5.67 -10.64 -20.50
N LYS A 23 -5.55 -11.97 -20.41
CA LYS A 23 -5.76 -12.72 -19.16
C LYS A 23 -4.53 -12.75 -18.25
N LEU A 24 -3.33 -12.39 -18.74
CA LEU A 24 -2.08 -12.39 -17.97
C LEU A 24 -1.90 -11.10 -17.18
N GLN A 25 -1.77 -11.21 -15.86
CA GLN A 25 -1.73 -10.05 -14.95
C GLN A 25 -0.31 -9.67 -14.51
N LEU A 26 0.60 -10.64 -14.43
CA LEU A 26 1.96 -10.40 -13.95
C LEU A 26 2.86 -9.99 -15.12
N GLY A 27 3.64 -8.92 -14.95
CA GLY A 27 4.59 -8.45 -15.97
C GLY A 27 5.61 -9.52 -16.39
N TYR A 28 6.05 -10.36 -15.44
CA TYR A 28 6.88 -11.53 -15.75
C TYR A 28 6.16 -12.48 -16.72
N SER A 29 4.90 -12.83 -16.42
CA SER A 29 4.10 -13.73 -17.25
C SER A 29 3.88 -13.16 -18.66
N GLN A 30 3.56 -11.86 -18.75
CA GLN A 30 3.43 -11.15 -20.02
C GLN A 30 4.73 -11.18 -20.83
N SER A 31 5.89 -10.92 -20.19
CA SER A 31 7.19 -10.92 -20.89
C SER A 31 7.54 -12.28 -21.49
N LYS A 32 7.24 -13.39 -20.79
CA LYS A 32 7.48 -14.75 -21.30
C LYS A 32 6.49 -15.15 -22.40
N TRP A 33 5.23 -14.70 -22.29
CA TRP A 33 4.25 -14.88 -23.36
C TRP A 33 4.72 -14.17 -24.64
N VAL A 34 5.17 -12.91 -24.53
CA VAL A 34 5.71 -12.16 -25.66
C VAL A 34 6.93 -12.87 -26.24
N ALA A 35 7.86 -13.32 -25.40
CA ALA A 35 9.06 -14.03 -25.85
C ALA A 35 8.72 -15.28 -26.67
N GLU A 36 7.77 -16.09 -26.21
CA GLU A 36 7.33 -17.27 -26.95
C GLU A 36 6.61 -16.91 -28.26
N LYS A 37 5.73 -15.89 -28.27
CA LYS A 37 5.10 -15.41 -29.50
C LYS A 37 6.13 -14.95 -30.54
N LEU A 38 7.18 -14.24 -30.12
CA LEU A 38 8.25 -13.81 -31.03
C LEU A 38 9.05 -15.00 -31.61
N VAL A 39 9.30 -16.03 -30.80
CA VAL A 39 9.97 -17.26 -31.24
C VAL A 39 9.07 -18.08 -32.18
N GLU A 40 7.76 -18.07 -31.95
CA GLU A 40 6.76 -18.67 -32.83
C GLU A 40 6.66 -17.93 -34.19
N GLU A 41 6.73 -16.60 -34.20
CA GLU A 41 6.81 -15.80 -35.42
C GLU A 41 8.09 -16.13 -36.23
N ALA A 42 9.22 -16.32 -35.55
CA ALA A 42 10.46 -16.78 -36.19
C ALA A 42 10.27 -18.16 -36.84
N ARG A 43 9.57 -19.08 -36.16
CA ARG A 43 9.21 -20.40 -36.69
C ARG A 43 8.33 -20.29 -37.94
N ALA A 44 7.31 -19.42 -37.91
CA ALA A 44 6.43 -19.18 -39.04
C ALA A 44 7.17 -18.64 -40.28
N ARG A 45 8.31 -17.98 -40.07
CA ARG A 45 9.20 -17.48 -41.14
C ARG A 45 10.23 -18.52 -41.61
N GLY A 46 10.14 -19.76 -41.15
CA GLY A 46 10.97 -20.87 -41.60
C GLY A 46 12.24 -21.12 -40.79
N LEU A 47 12.43 -20.43 -39.66
CA LEU A 47 13.57 -20.73 -38.77
C LEU A 47 13.31 -22.02 -37.97
N PRO A 48 14.30 -22.92 -37.82
CA PRO A 48 14.16 -24.11 -37.00
C PRO A 48 14.11 -23.71 -35.52
N VAL A 49 12.93 -23.86 -34.93
CA VAL A 49 12.65 -23.42 -33.56
C VAL A 49 12.16 -24.59 -32.73
N THR A 50 12.64 -24.70 -31.50
CA THR A 50 12.08 -25.54 -30.45
C THR A 50 11.84 -24.68 -29.23
N VAL A 51 10.66 -24.78 -28.63
CA VAL A 51 10.28 -24.01 -27.44
C VAL A 51 10.40 -24.89 -26.20
N TYR A 52 11.22 -24.46 -25.24
CA TYR A 52 11.33 -25.13 -23.94
C TYR A 52 10.60 -24.31 -22.88
N ARG A 53 9.66 -24.94 -22.17
CA ARG A 53 8.81 -24.33 -21.15
C ARG A 53 9.15 -24.92 -19.77
N PRO A 54 10.26 -24.49 -19.13
CA PRO A 54 10.54 -24.90 -17.77
C PRO A 54 9.47 -24.39 -16.80
N GLY A 55 9.13 -25.23 -15.82
CA GLY A 55 8.35 -24.84 -14.64
C GLY A 55 9.14 -23.93 -13.70
N LEU A 56 8.78 -23.92 -12.42
CA LEU A 56 9.61 -23.25 -11.41
C LEU A 56 10.99 -23.92 -11.36
N VAL A 57 12.05 -23.12 -11.40
CA VAL A 57 13.43 -23.60 -11.34
C VAL A 57 13.98 -23.38 -9.93
N SER A 58 14.66 -24.39 -9.38
CA SER A 58 15.30 -24.36 -8.06
C SER A 58 16.82 -24.49 -8.16
N GLY A 59 17.52 -24.43 -7.02
CA GLY A 59 18.97 -24.55 -6.95
C GLY A 59 19.56 -25.87 -7.48
N GLU A 60 20.87 -25.87 -7.67
CA GLU A 60 21.65 -26.99 -8.21
C GLU A 60 21.66 -28.22 -7.28
N ARG A 61 21.57 -29.43 -7.84
CA ARG A 61 21.34 -30.67 -7.08
C ARG A 61 22.39 -31.00 -6.01
N ARG A 62 23.66 -30.68 -6.23
CA ARG A 62 24.76 -31.13 -5.35
C ARG A 62 25.09 -30.13 -4.25
N SER A 63 25.19 -28.86 -4.59
CA SER A 63 25.61 -27.79 -3.68
C SER A 63 24.43 -26.95 -3.16
N GLY A 64 23.28 -27.02 -3.81
CA GLY A 64 22.14 -26.16 -3.54
C GLY A 64 22.30 -24.74 -4.06
N TYR A 65 23.37 -24.45 -4.80
CA TYR A 65 23.65 -23.14 -5.34
C TYR A 65 22.49 -22.63 -6.20
N GLU A 66 22.07 -21.40 -5.92
CA GLU A 66 21.17 -20.64 -6.77
C GLU A 66 21.66 -19.20 -6.86
N ARG A 67 21.46 -18.59 -8.03
CA ARG A 67 21.87 -17.20 -8.24
C ARG A 67 20.85 -16.26 -7.62
N ASP A 68 21.36 -15.32 -6.83
CA ASP A 68 20.58 -14.30 -6.11
C ASP A 68 19.38 -14.92 -5.35
N PRO A 69 19.62 -15.83 -4.37
CA PRO A 69 18.58 -16.60 -3.65
C PRO A 69 17.42 -15.75 -3.15
N GLU A 70 17.73 -14.56 -2.64
CA GLU A 70 16.77 -13.58 -2.11
C GLU A 70 15.75 -13.11 -3.16
N HIS A 71 16.06 -13.31 -4.45
CA HIS A 71 15.20 -13.03 -5.59
C HIS A 71 14.33 -14.21 -6.05
N GLN A 72 14.55 -15.41 -5.48
CA GLN A 72 13.87 -16.65 -5.87
C GLN A 72 12.61 -16.91 -5.03
N LEU A 73 11.54 -17.37 -5.67
CA LEU A 73 10.25 -17.62 -5.02
C LEU A 73 10.29 -18.76 -3.99
N LEU A 74 11.04 -19.83 -4.27
CA LEU A 74 11.16 -20.98 -3.37
C LEU A 74 11.89 -20.59 -2.08
N TYR A 75 13.02 -19.88 -2.20
CA TYR A 75 13.72 -19.30 -1.07
C TYR A 75 12.81 -18.37 -0.27
N ALA A 76 12.14 -17.42 -0.95
CA ALA A 76 11.27 -16.45 -0.29
C ALA A 76 10.16 -17.12 0.53
N PHE A 77 9.59 -18.22 0.02
CA PHE A 77 8.61 -19.01 0.75
C PHE A 77 9.22 -19.70 1.97
N ILE A 78 10.37 -20.38 1.81
CA ILE A 78 11.04 -21.13 2.88
C ILE A 78 11.52 -20.19 3.99
N ALA A 79 12.36 -19.22 3.66
CA ALA A 79 12.93 -18.26 4.61
C ALA A 79 11.85 -17.40 5.26
N GLY A 80 10.82 -17.08 4.49
CA GLY A 80 9.60 -16.47 4.95
C GLY A 80 8.88 -17.24 6.07
N CYS A 81 8.59 -18.52 5.83
CA CYS A 81 7.94 -19.39 6.83
C CYS A 81 8.80 -19.55 8.09
N VAL A 82 10.13 -19.65 7.92
CA VAL A 82 11.08 -19.71 9.04
C VAL A 82 11.05 -18.41 9.85
N ALA A 83 11.08 -17.25 9.18
CA ALA A 83 11.04 -15.95 9.84
C ALA A 83 9.71 -15.69 10.60
N PHE A 84 8.59 -16.23 10.08
CA PHE A 84 7.30 -16.17 10.75
C PHE A 84 7.12 -17.16 11.91
N GLY A 85 7.92 -18.22 11.93
CA GLY A 85 7.64 -19.38 12.74
C GLY A 85 6.34 -20.10 12.34
N GLN A 86 5.77 -19.78 11.18
CA GLN A 86 4.45 -20.25 10.75
C GLN A 86 4.36 -20.48 9.24
N ALA A 87 3.57 -21.48 8.86
CA ALA A 87 3.35 -21.87 7.47
C ALA A 87 1.86 -22.13 7.20
N PRO A 88 1.40 -22.01 5.94
CA PRO A 88 0.02 -22.29 5.60
C PRO A 88 -0.26 -23.80 5.59
N ALA A 89 -1.32 -24.22 6.28
CA ALA A 89 -1.79 -25.60 6.31
C ALA A 89 -2.57 -25.93 5.02
N LEU A 90 -1.86 -26.29 3.96
CA LEU A 90 -2.42 -26.72 2.67
C LEU A 90 -1.89 -28.11 2.27
N GLU A 91 -2.74 -28.92 1.64
CA GLU A 91 -2.33 -30.19 1.03
C GLU A 91 -1.71 -30.00 -0.36
N LYS A 92 -0.80 -29.02 -0.51
CA LYS A 92 -0.19 -28.65 -1.79
C LYS A 92 1.16 -29.34 -2.02
N VAL A 93 1.53 -29.54 -3.28
CA VAL A 93 2.89 -29.90 -3.71
C VAL A 93 3.69 -28.67 -4.15
N ILE A 94 5.00 -28.69 -3.90
CA ILE A 94 5.96 -27.74 -4.45
C ILE A 94 6.59 -28.40 -5.68
N ASP A 95 6.27 -27.89 -6.85
CA ASP A 95 6.78 -28.37 -8.14
C ASP A 95 7.91 -27.44 -8.59
N ALA A 96 9.16 -27.85 -8.36
CA ALA A 96 10.34 -27.11 -8.78
C ALA A 96 11.40 -28.07 -9.34
N SER A 97 12.04 -27.68 -10.45
CA SER A 97 13.06 -28.48 -11.13
C SER A 97 14.45 -27.88 -10.91
N PRO A 98 15.47 -28.68 -10.57
CA PRO A 98 16.83 -28.18 -10.39
C PRO A 98 17.40 -27.54 -11.66
N VAL A 99 18.05 -26.39 -11.52
CA VAL A 99 18.59 -25.61 -12.65
C VAL A 99 19.56 -26.40 -13.52
N ASP A 100 20.39 -27.25 -12.92
CA ASP A 100 21.36 -28.07 -13.63
C ASP A 100 20.68 -29.17 -14.46
N TRP A 101 19.63 -29.80 -13.93
CA TRP A 101 18.83 -30.74 -14.73
C TRP A 101 18.09 -30.04 -15.87
N VAL A 102 17.51 -28.85 -15.64
CA VAL A 102 16.83 -28.09 -16.71
C VAL A 102 17.83 -27.73 -17.81
N ALA A 103 19.04 -27.30 -17.46
CA ALA A 103 20.10 -27.00 -18.42
C ALA A 103 20.55 -28.23 -19.20
N GLU A 104 20.78 -29.36 -18.51
CA GLU A 104 21.10 -30.66 -19.13
C GLU A 104 20.00 -31.10 -20.10
N ALA A 105 18.73 -30.95 -19.71
CA ALA A 105 17.57 -31.29 -20.53
C ALA A 105 17.52 -30.45 -21.79
N ILE A 106 17.62 -29.12 -21.68
CA ILE A 106 17.61 -28.23 -22.86
C ILE A 106 18.79 -28.55 -23.78
N ALA A 107 19.99 -28.72 -23.23
CA ALA A 107 21.17 -29.06 -24.02
C ALA A 107 21.01 -30.39 -24.77
N ALA A 108 20.62 -31.46 -24.07
CA ALA A 108 20.43 -32.77 -24.66
C ALA A 108 19.32 -32.79 -25.72
N LEU A 109 18.16 -32.20 -25.41
CA LEU A 109 17.02 -32.13 -26.32
C LEU A 109 17.31 -31.27 -27.56
N SER A 110 18.11 -30.21 -27.43
CA SER A 110 18.47 -29.33 -28.57
C SER A 110 19.27 -30.06 -29.66
N LEU A 111 19.93 -31.16 -29.31
CA LEU A 111 20.71 -31.97 -30.22
C LEU A 111 19.88 -33.08 -30.90
N LEU A 112 18.65 -33.32 -30.43
CA LEU A 112 17.76 -34.33 -31.01
C LEU A 112 17.00 -33.74 -32.22
N PRO A 113 17.15 -34.32 -33.43
CA PRO A 113 16.34 -33.93 -34.58
C PRO A 113 14.84 -33.97 -34.33
N GLU A 114 14.37 -34.90 -33.49
CA GLU A 114 12.96 -35.13 -33.16
C GLU A 114 12.38 -34.06 -32.24
N ALA A 115 13.22 -33.27 -31.56
CA ALA A 115 12.80 -32.13 -30.75
C ALA A 115 12.53 -30.87 -31.61
N ARG A 116 13.01 -30.83 -32.87
CA ARG A 116 12.84 -29.68 -33.76
C ARG A 116 11.36 -29.41 -34.02
N GLY A 117 10.96 -28.14 -33.92
CA GLY A 117 9.58 -27.71 -34.16
C GLY A 117 8.62 -27.96 -33.00
N ARG A 118 9.05 -28.66 -31.94
CA ARG A 118 8.22 -29.00 -30.78
C ARG A 118 8.21 -27.90 -29.71
N ARG A 119 7.24 -28.03 -28.83
CA ARG A 119 7.14 -27.33 -27.55
C ARG A 119 7.27 -28.39 -26.47
N LEU A 120 8.14 -28.18 -25.49
CA LEU A 120 8.47 -29.18 -24.49
C LEU A 120 8.32 -28.59 -23.09
N ASN A 121 7.40 -29.13 -22.30
CA ASN A 121 7.17 -28.71 -20.91
C ASN A 121 8.16 -29.44 -19.99
N LEU A 122 9.07 -28.71 -19.36
CA LEU A 122 10.08 -29.28 -18.46
C LEU A 122 9.64 -29.07 -17.00
N ILE A 123 8.97 -30.07 -16.42
CA ILE A 123 8.40 -30.02 -15.06
C ILE A 123 8.96 -31.11 -14.16
N ASN A 124 8.86 -30.94 -12.83
CA ASN A 124 9.32 -31.95 -11.89
C ASN A 124 8.22 -32.98 -11.67
N ARG A 125 8.44 -34.25 -12.01
CA ARG A 125 7.40 -35.28 -11.84
C ARG A 125 7.29 -35.88 -10.45
N ALA A 126 8.29 -35.67 -9.60
CA ALA A 126 8.30 -36.11 -8.20
C ALA A 126 8.45 -34.90 -7.27
N PRO A 127 7.40 -34.05 -7.15
CA PRO A 127 7.41 -32.88 -6.30
C PRO A 127 7.26 -33.24 -4.81
N ILE A 128 7.75 -32.38 -3.92
CA ILE A 128 7.59 -32.56 -2.46
C ILE A 128 6.23 -32.03 -1.99
N ARG A 129 5.60 -32.68 -1.01
CA ARG A 129 4.44 -32.10 -0.32
C ARG A 129 4.89 -31.00 0.64
N GLN A 130 4.11 -29.92 0.79
CA GLN A 130 4.42 -28.83 1.72
C GLN A 130 4.67 -29.33 3.16
N ARG A 131 3.83 -30.26 3.64
CA ARG A 131 4.01 -30.91 4.96
C ARG A 131 5.36 -31.59 5.14
N GLU A 132 5.94 -32.14 4.07
CA GLU A 132 7.24 -32.82 4.09
C GLU A 132 8.39 -31.80 4.11
N LEU A 133 8.24 -30.67 3.39
CA LEU A 133 9.12 -29.51 3.53
C LEU A 133 9.10 -28.98 4.98
N TYR A 134 7.92 -28.81 5.58
CA TYR A 134 7.79 -28.34 6.96
C TYR A 134 8.41 -29.32 7.96
N ALA A 135 8.25 -30.63 7.73
CA ALA A 135 8.93 -31.64 8.51
C ALA A 135 10.46 -31.56 8.37
N ALA A 136 10.99 -31.26 7.18
CA ALA A 136 12.43 -31.05 6.97
C ALA A 136 12.96 -29.80 7.70
N LEU A 137 12.18 -28.71 7.73
CA LEU A 137 12.49 -27.52 8.50
C LEU A 137 12.50 -27.80 10.01
N ARG A 138 11.46 -28.48 10.52
CA ARG A 138 11.36 -28.87 11.93
C ARG A 138 12.48 -29.83 12.34
N ALA A 139 12.84 -30.78 11.48
CA ALA A 139 13.96 -31.69 11.73
C ALA A 139 15.33 -30.99 11.82
N ARG A 140 15.45 -29.79 11.24
CA ARG A 140 16.62 -28.93 11.44
C ARG A 140 16.58 -28.12 12.72
N GLY A 141 15.44 -28.00 13.40
CA GLY A 141 15.30 -27.19 14.61
C GLY A 141 14.59 -25.85 14.39
N TYR A 142 14.04 -25.60 13.20
CA TYR A 142 13.19 -24.43 12.98
C TYR A 142 11.79 -24.64 13.55
N VAL A 143 11.24 -23.60 14.18
CA VAL A 143 9.83 -23.56 14.59
C VAL A 143 9.00 -23.22 13.36
N VAL A 144 8.06 -24.10 12.98
CA VAL A 144 7.15 -23.87 11.85
C VAL A 144 5.79 -24.48 12.20
N ASP A 145 4.91 -23.64 12.74
CA ASP A 145 3.54 -24.00 13.09
C ASP A 145 2.61 -23.82 11.90
N GLU A 146 1.82 -24.85 11.60
CA GLU A 146 0.88 -24.84 10.48
C GLU A 146 -0.42 -24.16 10.91
N ILE A 147 -0.83 -23.12 10.18
CA ILE A 147 -2.08 -22.36 10.44
C ILE A 147 -2.95 -22.30 9.18
N ALA A 148 -4.26 -22.07 9.35
CA ALA A 148 -5.20 -21.99 8.24
C ALA A 148 -4.75 -20.96 7.19
N TYR A 149 -4.79 -21.32 5.90
CA TYR A 149 -4.29 -20.48 4.81
C TYR A 149 -4.83 -19.04 4.82
N PRO A 150 -6.14 -18.76 5.03
CA PRO A 150 -6.63 -17.38 5.10
C PRO A 150 -5.94 -16.58 6.20
N ARG A 151 -5.77 -17.17 7.39
CA ARG A 151 -5.07 -16.54 8.50
C ARG A 151 -3.59 -16.30 8.20
N TRP A 152 -2.93 -17.27 7.56
CA TRP A 152 -1.53 -17.12 7.14
C TRP A 152 -1.39 -16.00 6.10
N ARG A 153 -2.27 -15.97 5.11
CA ARG A 153 -2.33 -14.94 4.07
C ARG A 153 -2.55 -13.56 4.69
N ASP A 154 -3.50 -13.42 5.61
CA ASP A 154 -3.77 -12.15 6.27
C ASP A 154 -2.53 -11.66 7.05
N ARG A 155 -1.77 -12.59 7.65
CA ARG A 155 -0.46 -12.26 8.27
C ARG A 155 0.61 -11.85 7.26
N VAL A 156 0.64 -12.48 6.07
CA VAL A 156 1.54 -12.06 4.99
C VAL A 156 1.15 -10.69 4.45
N LEU A 157 -0.14 -10.41 4.30
CA LEU A 157 -0.67 -9.11 3.87
C LEU A 157 -0.45 -8.00 4.89
N ALA A 158 -0.38 -8.35 6.18
CA ALA A 158 -0.08 -7.45 7.29
C ALA A 158 1.44 -7.26 7.52
N LEU A 159 2.30 -7.77 6.64
CA LEU A 159 3.73 -7.45 6.67
C LEU A 159 3.95 -5.99 6.29
N GLU A 160 4.71 -5.28 7.12
CA GLU A 160 5.09 -3.90 6.88
C GLU A 160 5.83 -3.72 5.54
N PRO A 161 5.55 -2.66 4.77
CA PRO A 161 6.37 -2.27 3.62
C PRO A 161 7.85 -2.14 4.03
N GLY A 162 8.77 -2.70 3.23
CA GLY A 162 10.20 -2.66 3.54
C GLY A 162 10.70 -3.69 4.57
N THR A 163 9.83 -4.57 5.08
CA THR A 163 10.26 -5.68 5.94
C THR A 163 11.34 -6.54 5.28
N SER A 164 12.32 -6.98 6.08
CA SER A 164 13.31 -7.99 5.65
C SER A 164 12.71 -9.38 5.48
N ASN A 165 11.42 -9.58 5.82
CA ASN A 165 10.77 -10.86 5.66
C ASN A 165 10.55 -11.19 4.17
N PRO A 166 11.12 -12.30 3.66
CA PRO A 166 10.99 -12.64 2.25
C PRO A 166 9.55 -12.90 1.77
N LEU A 167 8.58 -13.15 2.67
CA LEU A 167 7.17 -13.29 2.29
C LEU A 167 6.54 -12.00 1.76
N ALA A 168 7.14 -10.83 2.00
CA ALA A 168 6.64 -9.57 1.49
C ALA A 168 6.51 -9.57 -0.04
N ARG A 169 7.31 -10.38 -0.73
CA ARG A 169 7.24 -10.57 -2.20
C ARG A 169 5.89 -11.13 -2.67
N PHE A 170 5.19 -11.88 -1.81
CA PHE A 170 3.86 -12.40 -2.12
C PHE A 170 2.75 -11.37 -1.92
N ILE A 171 3.01 -10.23 -1.26
CA ILE A 171 2.01 -9.17 -1.05
C ILE A 171 1.55 -8.60 -2.39
N ALA A 172 2.48 -8.27 -3.29
CA ALA A 172 2.13 -7.77 -4.62
C ALA A 172 1.25 -8.77 -5.39
N PHE A 173 1.54 -10.07 -5.26
CA PHE A 173 0.74 -11.13 -5.85
C PHE A 173 -0.69 -11.16 -5.29
N TYR A 174 -0.87 -10.97 -3.97
CA TYR A 174 -2.19 -10.94 -3.34
C TYR A 174 -2.96 -9.64 -3.56
N LYS A 175 -2.31 -8.47 -3.54
CA LYS A 175 -2.94 -7.16 -3.76
C LYS A 175 -3.50 -6.98 -5.18
N MET A 176 -3.05 -7.78 -6.14
CA MET A 176 -3.51 -7.75 -7.54
C MET A 176 -4.78 -8.57 -7.81
N MET A 177 -5.40 -9.16 -6.79
CA MET A 177 -6.54 -10.07 -6.95
C MET A 177 -7.76 -9.57 -6.16
N ASP A 178 -8.91 -9.47 -6.82
CA ASP A 178 -10.20 -9.25 -6.15
C ASP A 178 -10.61 -10.48 -5.31
N GLU A 179 -11.60 -10.32 -4.42
CA GLU A 179 -12.00 -11.37 -3.48
C GLU A 179 -12.56 -12.63 -4.17
N ALA A 180 -13.24 -12.48 -5.31
CA ALA A 180 -13.77 -13.61 -6.07
C ALA A 180 -12.65 -14.38 -6.79
N ARG A 181 -11.63 -13.67 -7.28
CA ARG A 181 -10.43 -14.21 -7.90
C ARG A 181 -9.50 -14.84 -6.88
N MET A 182 -9.40 -14.25 -5.69
CA MET A 182 -8.70 -14.84 -4.55
C MET A 182 -9.32 -16.18 -4.16
N ARG A 183 -10.66 -16.27 -4.08
CA ARG A 183 -11.34 -17.56 -3.86
C ARG A 183 -11.05 -18.60 -4.95
N ARG A 184 -11.00 -18.18 -6.22
CA ARG A 184 -10.60 -19.07 -7.34
C ARG A 184 -9.15 -19.53 -7.20
N VAL A 185 -8.22 -18.61 -6.97
CA VAL A 185 -6.79 -18.90 -6.78
C VAL A 185 -6.58 -19.78 -5.55
N GLU A 186 -7.34 -19.60 -4.48
CA GLU A 186 -7.31 -20.47 -3.31
C GLU A 186 -7.71 -21.91 -3.61
N VAL A 187 -8.69 -22.12 -4.50
CA VAL A 187 -9.05 -23.44 -5.03
C VAL A 187 -7.92 -23.95 -5.95
N GLN A 188 -7.39 -23.12 -6.85
CA GLN A 188 -6.27 -23.46 -7.74
C GLN A 188 -5.00 -23.87 -6.97
N MET A 189 -4.74 -23.23 -5.84
CA MET A 189 -3.56 -23.48 -5.01
C MET A 189 -3.67 -24.79 -4.20
N ARG A 190 -4.84 -25.43 -4.15
CA ARG A 190 -5.02 -26.74 -3.49
C ARG A 190 -4.63 -27.91 -4.38
N GLU A 191 -4.68 -27.76 -5.71
CA GLU A 191 -4.40 -28.85 -6.66
C GLU A 191 -3.11 -28.61 -7.44
N ARG A 192 -2.49 -29.70 -7.91
CA ARG A 192 -1.35 -29.61 -8.84
C ARG A 192 -1.90 -29.22 -10.21
N LEU A 193 -1.30 -28.21 -10.85
CA LEU A 193 -1.69 -27.82 -12.21
C LEU A 193 -1.55 -29.01 -13.18
N PRO A 194 -2.56 -29.30 -14.02
CA PRO A 194 -2.53 -30.42 -14.96
C PRO A 194 -1.67 -30.06 -16.18
N ILE A 195 -0.35 -30.08 -16.00
CA ILE A 195 0.61 -29.81 -17.08
C ILE A 195 0.98 -31.13 -17.76
N GLU A 196 0.78 -31.21 -19.07
CA GLU A 196 1.22 -32.36 -19.86
C GLU A 196 2.71 -32.23 -20.19
N ASP A 197 3.43 -33.34 -20.13
CA ASP A 197 4.87 -33.42 -20.43
C ASP A 197 5.22 -34.67 -21.24
N GLY A 198 4.26 -35.21 -22.01
CA GLY A 198 4.37 -36.48 -22.71
C GLY A 198 5.52 -36.54 -23.71
N ASP A 199 5.65 -35.53 -24.56
CA ASP A 199 6.71 -35.41 -25.57
C ASP A 199 8.06 -35.14 -24.91
N ALA A 200 8.13 -34.18 -23.98
CA ALA A 200 9.35 -33.90 -23.23
C ALA A 200 9.88 -35.17 -22.55
N ARG A 201 9.00 -35.90 -21.86
CA ARG A 201 9.35 -37.14 -21.18
C ARG A 201 9.81 -38.23 -22.14
N ALA A 202 9.12 -38.42 -23.26
CA ALA A 202 9.50 -39.42 -24.25
C ALA A 202 10.90 -39.15 -24.80
N LEU A 203 11.21 -37.88 -25.10
CA LEU A 203 12.53 -37.47 -25.61
C LEU A 203 13.61 -37.54 -24.53
N LEU A 204 13.32 -37.11 -23.30
CA LEU A 204 14.24 -37.23 -22.16
C LEU A 204 14.59 -38.68 -21.83
N GLY A 205 13.64 -39.60 -21.99
CA GLY A 205 13.90 -41.04 -21.86
C GLY A 205 14.87 -41.60 -22.89
N ARG A 206 14.99 -40.98 -24.08
CA ARG A 206 15.95 -41.40 -25.11
C ARG A 206 17.39 -40.97 -24.82
N VAL A 207 17.56 -39.93 -24.02
CA VAL A 207 18.87 -39.40 -23.60
C VAL A 207 19.20 -39.79 -22.15
N ASP A 208 18.44 -40.72 -21.57
CA ASP A 208 18.59 -41.24 -20.20
C ASP A 208 18.70 -40.13 -19.15
N LEU A 209 17.84 -39.11 -19.26
CA LEU A 209 17.83 -37.96 -18.36
C LEU A 209 16.51 -37.84 -17.60
N PRO A 210 16.21 -38.75 -16.65
CA PRO A 210 14.98 -38.69 -15.88
C PRO A 210 14.90 -37.44 -15.00
N SER A 211 13.67 -36.97 -14.75
CA SER A 211 13.42 -35.86 -13.84
C SER A 211 13.85 -36.23 -12.41
N PRO A 212 14.73 -35.45 -11.76
CA PRO A 212 15.18 -35.70 -10.40
C PRO A 212 14.05 -35.41 -9.40
N PRO A 213 13.88 -36.22 -8.35
CA PRO A 213 12.87 -35.94 -7.34
C PRO A 213 13.25 -34.69 -6.55
N LEU A 214 12.26 -33.82 -6.29
CA LEU A 214 12.37 -32.86 -5.21
C LEU A 214 11.98 -33.59 -3.94
N ASP A 215 12.93 -34.30 -3.35
CA ASP A 215 12.74 -35.06 -2.12
C ASP A 215 13.35 -34.34 -0.91
N ARG A 216 13.24 -34.96 0.27
CA ARG A 216 13.83 -34.44 1.50
C ARG A 216 15.34 -34.25 1.38
N ARG A 217 16.06 -35.11 0.66
CA ARG A 217 17.52 -34.99 0.51
C ARG A 217 17.87 -33.73 -0.27
N LEU A 218 17.18 -33.46 -1.36
CA LEU A 218 17.42 -32.26 -2.16
C LEU A 218 17.01 -30.98 -1.41
N VAL A 219 15.88 -31.02 -0.69
CA VAL A 219 15.50 -29.92 0.23
C VAL A 219 16.57 -29.71 1.30
N ASP A 220 17.12 -30.79 1.87
CA ASP A 220 18.19 -30.72 2.85
C ASP A 220 19.46 -30.07 2.28
N THR A 221 19.79 -30.34 1.01
CA THR A 221 20.87 -29.66 0.28
C THR A 221 20.61 -28.15 0.19
N TYR A 222 19.41 -27.73 -0.21
CA TYR A 222 19.03 -26.31 -0.32
C TYR A 222 19.08 -25.60 1.03
N LEU A 223 18.53 -26.21 2.07
CA LEU A 223 18.58 -25.65 3.43
C LEU A 223 20.02 -25.53 3.94
N GLY A 224 20.88 -26.51 3.63
CA GLY A 224 22.31 -26.46 3.94
C GLY A 224 23.00 -25.30 3.25
N TYR A 225 22.71 -25.07 1.96
CA TYR A 225 23.21 -23.92 1.21
C TYR A 225 22.76 -22.59 1.82
N TYR A 226 21.47 -22.43 2.12
CA TYR A 226 20.94 -21.19 2.72
C TYR A 226 21.56 -20.87 4.07
N VAL A 227 21.74 -21.88 4.94
CA VAL A 227 22.44 -21.69 6.21
C VAL A 227 23.91 -21.34 5.99
N GLY A 228 24.57 -22.00 5.04
CA GLY A 228 25.97 -21.74 4.70
C GLY A 228 26.23 -20.33 4.17
N GLN A 229 25.25 -19.75 3.46
CA GLN A 229 25.30 -18.37 2.97
C GLN A 229 24.81 -17.33 3.99
N GLY A 230 24.36 -17.75 5.19
CA GLY A 230 23.80 -16.85 6.20
C GLY A 230 22.39 -16.34 5.86
N LEU A 231 21.74 -16.92 4.85
CA LEU A 231 20.39 -16.57 4.40
C LEU A 231 19.30 -17.16 5.30
N LEU A 232 19.58 -18.29 5.95
CA LEU A 232 18.78 -18.83 7.04
C LEU A 232 19.58 -18.78 8.34
N PRO A 233 18.94 -18.48 9.48
CA PRO A 233 19.60 -18.55 10.77
C PRO A 233 20.09 -19.98 11.02
N ARG A 234 21.25 -20.14 11.65
CA ARG A 234 21.72 -21.46 12.08
C ARG A 234 20.70 -22.04 13.07
N PRO A 235 20.19 -23.25 12.85
CA PRO A 235 19.22 -23.81 13.76
C PRO A 235 19.81 -24.01 15.15
N ALA A 236 19.07 -23.68 16.19
CA ALA A 236 19.42 -24.07 17.55
C ALA A 236 19.34 -25.61 17.66
N ALA A 237 20.22 -26.20 18.49
CA ALA A 237 20.16 -27.63 18.79
C ALA A 237 18.73 -28.02 19.23
N PRO A 238 18.23 -29.21 18.83
CA PRO A 238 16.84 -29.57 19.04
C PRO A 238 16.49 -29.52 20.53
N PRO A 239 15.38 -28.86 20.93
CA PRO A 239 15.01 -28.79 22.33
C PRO A 239 14.56 -30.17 22.82
N SER A 240 15.19 -30.63 23.90
CA SER A 240 14.64 -31.64 24.81
C SER A 240 13.26 -31.18 25.31
N ALA A 241 12.35 -32.13 25.46
CA ALA A 241 10.96 -32.01 25.91
C ALA A 241 10.57 -30.70 26.63
N ALA A 242 9.49 -30.09 26.13
CA ALA A 242 8.98 -28.76 26.50
C ALA A 242 8.94 -28.49 28.02
N PRO A 243 9.41 -27.31 28.48
CA PRO A 243 9.07 -26.81 29.80
C PRO A 243 7.73 -26.05 29.76
N ALA A 244 7.05 -26.08 30.91
CA ALA A 244 5.79 -25.38 31.21
C ALA A 244 5.86 -23.86 30.86
N PRO A 245 4.71 -23.18 30.64
CA PRO A 245 4.71 -21.86 30.01
C PRO A 245 5.51 -20.85 30.83
N SER A 246 6.54 -20.26 30.21
CA SER A 246 7.29 -19.17 30.81
C SER A 246 6.47 -17.88 30.77
N SER A 247 6.65 -17.09 31.83
CA SER A 247 6.08 -15.75 32.00
C SER A 247 6.17 -14.91 30.72
N VAL A 248 5.09 -14.17 30.42
CA VAL A 248 5.01 -13.21 29.30
C VAL A 248 6.17 -12.19 29.32
N LEU A 249 6.84 -12.03 30.47
CA LEU A 249 7.94 -11.10 30.69
C LEU A 249 9.32 -11.61 30.23
N ASP A 250 9.47 -12.89 29.90
CA ASP A 250 10.77 -13.49 29.49
C ASP A 250 10.97 -13.53 27.96
N ARG A 251 10.05 -12.96 27.18
CA ARG A 251 10.32 -12.71 25.76
C ARG A 251 11.49 -11.74 25.70
N GLN A 252 12.55 -12.16 24.99
CA GLN A 252 13.80 -11.42 24.77
C GLN A 252 13.54 -9.92 24.86
N ARG A 253 14.22 -9.26 25.82
CA ARG A 253 14.22 -7.80 25.96
C ARG A 253 14.27 -7.22 24.54
N PRO A 254 13.25 -6.46 24.09
CA PRO A 254 13.32 -5.82 22.80
C PRO A 254 14.67 -5.09 22.70
N PRO A 255 15.28 -4.97 21.51
CA PRO A 255 16.51 -4.18 21.35
C PRO A 255 16.30 -2.88 22.11
N GLU A 256 17.23 -2.58 23.01
CA GLU A 256 17.09 -1.57 24.06
C GLU A 256 16.25 -0.43 23.51
N ILE A 257 14.98 -0.34 23.95
CA ILE A 257 14.16 0.82 23.63
C ILE A 257 14.90 1.91 24.38
N ALA A 258 15.78 2.62 23.67
CA ALA A 258 16.31 3.88 24.12
C ALA A 258 15.06 4.71 24.32
N PHE A 259 14.56 4.71 25.56
CA PHE A 259 13.60 5.71 25.98
C PHE A 259 14.29 7.02 25.60
N PRO A 260 13.74 7.81 24.67
CA PRO A 260 14.30 9.11 24.38
C PRO A 260 14.45 9.78 25.73
N ASP A 261 15.68 10.17 26.04
CA ASP A 261 15.99 10.69 27.35
C ASP A 261 14.99 11.83 27.61
N LEU A 262 14.18 11.77 28.68
CA LEU A 262 13.28 12.88 28.98
C LEU A 262 14.07 14.17 29.32
N PHE A 263 15.41 14.04 29.42
CA PHE A 263 16.41 15.10 29.43
C PHE A 263 16.93 15.49 28.04
N LEU A 264 16.26 15.11 26.94
CA LEU A 264 16.58 15.59 25.60
C LEU A 264 16.61 17.13 25.59
N PRO A 265 17.56 17.75 24.88
CA PRO A 265 17.68 19.20 24.84
C PRO A 265 16.37 19.82 24.34
N ARG A 266 15.83 20.78 25.11
CA ARG A 266 14.72 21.61 24.63
C ARG A 266 15.21 22.57 23.54
N SER A 267 14.41 22.75 22.51
CA SER A 267 14.64 23.71 21.45
C SER A 267 13.93 25.02 21.79
N PRO A 268 14.65 26.14 21.99
CA PRO A 268 14.03 27.46 22.20
C PRO A 268 13.09 27.87 21.04
N LYS A 269 13.29 27.31 19.84
CA LYS A 269 12.43 27.58 18.67
C LYS A 269 11.08 26.85 18.72
N LEU A 270 10.95 25.82 19.55
CA LEU A 270 9.72 25.03 19.73
C LEU A 270 9.02 25.33 21.07
N GLU A 271 9.52 26.32 21.82
CA GLU A 271 9.00 26.68 23.13
C GLU A 271 7.52 27.13 23.07
N GLY A 272 6.75 26.69 24.07
CA GLY A 272 5.32 27.00 24.23
C GLY A 272 4.38 26.34 23.23
N PHE A 273 4.85 25.55 22.25
CA PHE A 273 3.94 24.85 21.32
C PHE A 273 3.07 23.83 22.05
N TYR A 274 3.70 23.02 22.89
CA TYR A 274 2.99 22.05 23.72
C TYR A 274 1.97 22.73 24.64
N GLU A 275 2.37 23.80 25.35
CA GLU A 275 1.48 24.53 26.26
C GLU A 275 0.26 25.08 25.51
N ARG A 276 0.47 25.78 24.38
CA ARG A 276 -0.64 26.28 23.54
C ARG A 276 -1.53 25.15 22.99
N ALA A 277 -0.96 24.00 22.63
CA ALA A 277 -1.73 22.85 22.16
C ALA A 277 -2.59 22.25 23.28
N THR A 278 -2.09 22.22 24.52
CA THR A 278 -2.87 21.74 25.68
C THR A 278 -3.99 22.70 26.09
N GLU A 279 -3.77 24.02 26.02
CA GLU A 279 -4.77 25.03 26.34
C GLU A 279 -5.97 25.01 25.38
N ARG A 280 -5.76 24.53 24.14
CA ARG A 280 -6.78 24.46 23.09
C ARG A 280 -7.44 23.09 22.94
N GLN A 281 -7.21 22.16 23.87
CA GLN A 281 -7.89 20.86 23.85
C GLN A 281 -9.40 20.99 24.08
N TRP A 282 -10.18 20.23 23.32
CA TRP A 282 -11.64 20.29 23.36
C TRP A 282 -12.28 18.90 23.22
N ARG A 283 -13.57 18.80 23.57
CA ARG A 283 -14.34 17.55 23.51
C ARG A 283 -15.39 17.62 22.40
N ALA A 284 -15.29 16.69 21.45
CA ALA A 284 -16.21 16.58 20.32
C ALA A 284 -17.69 16.49 20.75
N ARG A 285 -17.95 15.70 21.80
CA ARG A 285 -19.32 15.47 22.29
C ARG A 285 -20.03 16.72 22.82
N SER A 286 -19.28 17.68 23.38
CA SER A 286 -19.86 18.88 24.00
C SER A 286 -19.72 20.14 23.14
N ARG A 287 -18.69 20.23 22.29
CA ARG A 287 -18.46 21.42 21.45
C ARG A 287 -19.24 21.39 20.13
N ILE A 288 -19.58 20.20 19.63
CA ILE A 288 -20.34 20.03 18.38
C ILE A 288 -21.81 19.70 18.70
N ASP A 289 -22.75 20.42 18.08
CA ASP A 289 -24.17 20.09 18.13
C ASP A 289 -24.50 18.90 17.21
N TRP A 290 -24.39 17.70 17.78
CA TRP A 290 -24.74 16.46 17.09
C TRP A 290 -26.26 16.27 16.92
N SER A 291 -27.14 17.16 17.39
CA SER A 291 -28.58 17.03 17.17
C SER A 291 -29.01 17.47 15.77
N THR A 292 -28.20 18.29 15.11
CA THR A 292 -28.45 18.77 13.75
C THR A 292 -28.62 17.60 12.76
N PRO A 293 -29.72 17.57 11.97
CA PRO A 293 -29.97 16.53 10.97
C PRO A 293 -29.14 16.76 9.69
N LEU A 294 -28.87 15.68 8.96
CA LEU A 294 -28.30 15.71 7.62
C LEU A 294 -29.37 15.30 6.60
N ASP A 295 -29.41 15.95 5.43
CA ASP A 295 -30.25 15.52 4.31
C ASP A 295 -29.67 14.23 3.71
N PRO A 296 -30.43 13.10 3.65
CA PRO A 296 -29.94 11.85 3.04
C PRO A 296 -29.51 11.98 1.58
N HIS A 297 -29.98 13.00 0.85
CA HIS A 297 -29.66 13.27 -0.54
C HIS A 297 -28.65 14.42 -0.72
N ASN A 298 -28.30 15.12 0.35
CA ASN A 298 -27.28 16.16 0.35
C ASN A 298 -26.67 16.36 1.76
N PRO A 299 -25.97 15.37 2.33
CA PRO A 299 -25.57 15.41 3.73
C PRO A 299 -24.85 16.69 4.17
N ALA A 300 -23.99 17.24 3.31
CA ALA A 300 -23.23 18.46 3.55
C ALA A 300 -23.85 19.74 2.99
N ASP A 301 -25.09 19.67 2.50
CA ASP A 301 -25.80 20.79 1.87
C ASP A 301 -24.93 21.60 0.89
N LEU A 302 -24.21 20.86 0.03
CA LEU A 302 -23.32 21.44 -0.97
C LEU A 302 -24.10 21.77 -2.26
N PRO A 303 -23.70 22.81 -2.99
CA PRO A 303 -24.25 23.11 -4.31
C PRO A 303 -23.78 22.07 -5.35
N ASP A 304 -24.58 21.86 -6.40
CA ASP A 304 -24.26 20.89 -7.47
C ASP A 304 -22.89 21.15 -8.15
N VAL A 305 -22.43 22.41 -8.20
CA VAL A 305 -21.11 22.78 -8.73
C VAL A 305 -19.94 22.14 -7.98
N ALA A 306 -20.16 21.67 -6.74
CA ALA A 306 -19.17 20.92 -5.97
C ALA A 306 -18.99 19.48 -6.48
N LEU A 307 -19.87 18.96 -7.33
CA LEU A 307 -19.73 17.64 -7.92
C LEU A 307 -18.68 17.62 -9.04
N PRO A 308 -17.78 16.62 -9.08
CA PRO A 308 -16.76 16.51 -10.11
C PRO A 308 -17.31 16.44 -11.54
N ILE A 309 -18.49 15.83 -11.69
CA ILE A 309 -19.16 15.63 -12.98
C ILE A 309 -20.13 16.77 -13.34
N TYR A 310 -20.20 17.83 -12.55
CA TYR A 310 -21.07 18.97 -12.82
C TYR A 310 -20.82 19.57 -14.21
N GLY A 311 -21.90 19.90 -14.91
CA GLY A 311 -21.88 20.42 -16.28
C GLY A 311 -21.56 19.39 -17.37
N SER A 312 -21.32 18.12 -17.02
CA SER A 312 -21.13 17.05 -18.00
C SER A 312 -22.45 16.67 -18.69
N PRO A 313 -22.41 16.15 -19.93
CA PRO A 313 -23.59 15.57 -20.57
C PRO A 313 -24.25 14.45 -19.74
N ILE A 314 -23.48 13.74 -18.92
CA ILE A 314 -24.00 12.73 -17.99
C ILE A 314 -24.85 13.41 -16.92
N PHE A 315 -24.29 14.43 -16.26
CA PHE A 315 -24.96 15.15 -15.18
C PHE A 315 -26.25 15.84 -15.65
N GLU A 316 -26.23 16.46 -16.83
CA GLU A 316 -27.43 17.14 -17.37
C GLU A 316 -28.59 16.20 -17.67
N ARG A 317 -28.32 14.92 -17.93
CA ARG A 317 -29.35 13.89 -18.14
C ARG A 317 -29.94 13.33 -16.85
N LEU A 318 -29.31 13.56 -15.69
CA LEU A 318 -29.78 13.03 -14.41
C LEU A 318 -31.06 13.73 -13.96
N SER A 319 -32.04 12.92 -13.56
CA SER A 319 -33.22 13.38 -12.82
C SER A 319 -32.83 13.93 -11.44
N ALA A 320 -33.74 14.68 -10.80
CA ALA A 320 -33.51 15.22 -9.46
C ALA A 320 -33.17 14.13 -8.42
N ALA A 321 -33.81 12.96 -8.52
CA ALA A 321 -33.54 11.82 -7.63
C ALA A 321 -32.13 11.24 -7.86
N GLU A 322 -31.71 11.10 -9.11
CA GLU A 322 -30.37 10.62 -9.46
C GLU A 322 -29.29 11.62 -9.02
N ARG A 323 -29.51 12.93 -9.20
CA ARG A 323 -28.61 13.98 -8.68
C ARG A 323 -28.49 13.92 -7.16
N GLY A 324 -29.61 13.69 -6.45
CA GLY A 324 -29.61 13.46 -4.99
C GLY A 324 -28.78 12.24 -4.60
N ARG A 325 -28.92 11.12 -5.31
CA ARG A 325 -28.10 9.92 -5.09
C ARG A 325 -26.61 10.20 -5.32
N VAL A 326 -26.26 10.85 -6.42
CA VAL A 326 -24.86 11.21 -6.73
C VAL A 326 -24.25 12.09 -5.66
N ARG A 327 -24.96 13.13 -5.19
CA ARG A 327 -24.52 13.98 -4.07
C ARG A 327 -24.25 13.17 -2.80
N ALA A 328 -25.20 12.34 -2.39
CA ALA A 328 -25.07 11.51 -1.20
C ALA A 328 -23.85 10.59 -1.28
N HIS A 329 -23.68 9.88 -2.39
CA HIS A 329 -22.56 8.97 -2.59
C HIS A 329 -21.21 9.70 -2.66
N TYR A 330 -21.13 10.83 -3.36
CA TYR A 330 -19.89 11.60 -3.46
C TYR A 330 -19.46 12.20 -2.12
N GLN A 331 -20.40 12.76 -1.36
CA GLN A 331 -20.11 13.33 -0.04
C GLN A 331 -19.75 12.26 0.99
N ALA A 332 -20.43 11.11 0.97
CA ALA A 332 -20.07 9.96 1.79
C ALA A 332 -18.66 9.45 1.47
N TRP A 333 -18.31 9.37 0.18
CA TRP A 333 -16.95 9.00 -0.25
C TRP A 333 -15.92 10.02 0.24
N GLN A 334 -16.18 11.32 0.07
CA GLN A 334 -15.26 12.38 0.46
C GLN A 334 -14.98 12.37 1.97
N LEU A 335 -16.02 12.26 2.80
CA LEU A 335 -15.88 12.16 4.24
C LEU A 335 -15.21 10.86 4.67
N SER A 336 -15.44 9.75 3.95
CA SER A 336 -14.70 8.50 4.17
C SER A 336 -13.20 8.68 3.90
N GLN A 337 -12.82 9.43 2.85
CA GLN A 337 -11.40 9.71 2.58
C GLN A 337 -10.78 10.62 3.64
N PHE A 338 -11.55 11.56 4.21
CA PHE A 338 -11.10 12.35 5.36
C PHE A 338 -10.83 11.46 6.57
N LEU A 339 -11.76 10.58 6.93
CA LEU A 339 -11.57 9.60 8.01
C LEU A 339 -10.25 8.81 7.86
N TYR A 340 -9.94 8.33 6.66
CA TYR A 340 -8.69 7.60 6.44
C TYR A 340 -7.45 8.50 6.47
N GLY A 341 -7.58 9.77 6.05
CA GLY A 341 -6.54 10.78 6.25
C GLY A 341 -6.19 10.94 7.73
N GLU A 342 -7.20 11.09 8.59
CA GLU A 342 -7.01 11.20 10.05
C GLU A 342 -6.44 9.91 10.66
N GLN A 343 -6.88 8.75 10.15
CA GLN A 343 -6.32 7.47 10.59
C GLN A 343 -4.82 7.38 10.27
N ILE A 344 -4.42 7.85 9.08
CA ILE A 344 -3.01 7.87 8.67
C ILE A 344 -2.22 8.84 9.55
N ALA A 345 -2.76 10.04 9.81
CA ALA A 345 -2.15 11.03 10.70
C ALA A 345 -1.97 10.47 12.11
N LEU A 346 -2.98 9.80 12.69
CA LEU A 346 -2.90 9.19 14.02
C LEU A 346 -1.76 8.17 14.11
N VAL A 347 -1.65 7.26 13.13
CA VAL A 347 -0.62 6.22 13.12
C VAL A 347 0.77 6.83 12.95
N ALA A 348 0.94 7.74 12.00
CA ALA A 348 2.23 8.38 11.77
C ALA A 348 2.66 9.26 12.94
N THR A 349 1.75 10.02 13.56
CA THR A 349 2.07 10.81 14.74
C THR A 349 2.43 9.91 15.93
N SER A 350 1.79 8.75 16.08
CA SER A 350 2.19 7.74 17.07
C SER A 350 3.61 7.22 16.82
N GLN A 351 4.00 7.06 15.55
CA GLN A 351 5.38 6.75 15.16
C GLN A 351 6.32 7.93 15.44
N LEU A 352 5.90 9.17 15.19
CA LEU A 352 6.69 10.37 15.48
C LEU A 352 7.00 10.51 16.98
N ILE A 353 6.08 10.14 17.89
CA ILE A 353 6.35 10.09 19.34
C ILE A 353 7.55 9.19 19.66
N ARG A 354 7.70 8.07 18.93
CA ARG A 354 8.83 7.14 19.08
C ARG A 354 10.11 7.67 18.45
N LEU A 355 9.99 8.36 17.32
CA LEU A 355 11.12 8.83 16.52
C LEU A 355 11.61 10.23 16.88
N ALA A 356 10.90 10.92 17.77
CA ALA A 356 11.08 12.33 18.07
C ALA A 356 12.56 12.69 18.37
N PRO A 357 13.14 13.69 17.67
CA PRO A 357 14.53 14.09 17.87
C PRO A 357 14.75 14.92 19.14
N SER A 358 13.67 15.38 19.80
CA SER A 358 13.72 16.16 21.03
C SER A 358 12.47 15.93 21.88
N ALA A 359 12.56 16.27 23.17
CA ALA A 359 11.42 16.22 24.08
C ALA A 359 10.26 17.12 23.61
N ASP A 360 10.55 18.28 23.01
CA ASP A 360 9.49 19.19 22.53
C ASP A 360 8.71 18.57 21.35
N VAL A 361 9.40 17.87 20.45
CA VAL A 361 8.74 17.13 19.37
C VAL A 361 7.90 15.99 19.92
N GLN A 362 8.44 15.25 20.89
CA GLN A 362 7.70 14.15 21.51
C GLN A 362 6.43 14.62 22.22
N LEU A 363 6.54 15.70 23.00
CA LEU A 363 5.41 16.28 23.74
C LEU A 363 4.35 16.83 22.79
N PHE A 364 4.75 17.56 21.74
CA PHE A 364 3.81 18.06 20.74
C PHE A 364 3.14 16.92 19.95
N ALA A 365 3.90 15.91 19.53
CA ALA A 365 3.35 14.73 18.86
C ALA A 365 2.35 13.99 19.76
N GLY A 366 2.55 13.98 21.08
CA GLY A 366 1.57 13.47 22.04
C GLY A 366 0.24 14.22 22.01
N THR A 367 0.28 15.56 21.93
CA THR A 367 -0.95 16.37 21.78
C THR A 367 -1.61 16.17 20.42
N GLN A 368 -0.81 16.10 19.35
CA GLN A 368 -1.32 15.84 18.01
C GLN A 368 -2.00 14.47 17.93
N ALA A 369 -1.42 13.41 18.52
CA ALA A 369 -2.05 12.08 18.53
C ALA A 369 -3.41 12.07 19.26
N ALA A 370 -3.57 12.90 20.29
CA ALA A 370 -4.87 13.10 20.94
C ALA A 370 -5.86 13.83 20.03
N ASP A 371 -5.40 14.84 19.28
CA ASP A 371 -6.19 15.57 18.28
C ASP A 371 -6.65 14.61 17.16
N GLU A 372 -5.76 13.80 16.57
CA GLU A 372 -6.12 12.85 15.50
C GLU A 372 -7.07 11.74 15.98
N ALA A 373 -6.92 11.28 17.22
CA ALA A 373 -7.85 10.32 17.81
C ALA A 373 -9.26 10.94 17.93
N ARG A 374 -9.35 12.22 18.28
CA ARG A 374 -10.62 12.97 18.31
C ARG A 374 -11.18 13.17 16.91
N HIS A 375 -10.35 13.47 15.91
CA HIS A 375 -10.79 13.58 14.51
C HIS A 375 -11.39 12.26 14.00
N LEU A 376 -10.73 11.15 14.32
CA LEU A 376 -11.23 9.82 14.00
C LEU A 376 -12.58 9.52 14.66
N GLU A 377 -12.76 9.89 15.94
CA GLU A 377 -14.06 9.80 16.64
C GLU A 377 -15.14 10.61 15.90
N ILE A 378 -14.83 11.86 15.54
CA ILE A 378 -15.75 12.78 14.86
C ILE A 378 -16.20 12.23 13.51
N TYR A 379 -15.26 11.85 12.63
CA TYR A 379 -15.61 11.37 11.30
C TYR A 379 -16.25 9.98 11.33
N THR A 380 -15.85 9.10 12.25
CA THR A 380 -16.51 7.80 12.42
C THR A 380 -17.96 8.01 12.81
N ARG A 381 -18.23 8.91 13.76
CA ARG A 381 -19.59 9.25 14.17
C ARG A 381 -20.40 9.88 13.04
N LEU A 382 -19.80 10.81 12.29
CA LEU A 382 -20.45 11.44 11.15
C LEU A 382 -20.81 10.42 10.06
N ILE A 383 -19.93 9.47 9.76
CA ILE A 383 -20.16 8.45 8.74
C ILE A 383 -21.16 7.40 9.22
N ASP A 384 -20.93 6.80 10.40
CA ASP A 384 -21.68 5.63 10.84
C ASP A 384 -23.06 6.01 11.43
N GLU A 385 -23.16 7.11 12.20
CA GLU A 385 -24.42 7.52 12.84
C GLU A 385 -25.26 8.48 11.99
N LYS A 386 -24.64 9.34 11.18
CA LYS A 386 -25.37 10.41 10.45
C LYS A 386 -25.56 10.11 8.96
N ILE A 387 -24.58 9.52 8.29
CA ILE A 387 -24.63 9.28 6.82
C ILE A 387 -25.07 7.86 6.50
N GLY A 388 -24.59 6.87 7.25
CA GLY A 388 -24.89 5.45 7.04
C GLY A 388 -24.26 4.83 5.78
N LEU A 389 -23.29 5.51 5.16
CA LEU A 389 -22.61 5.05 3.95
C LEU A 389 -21.11 5.28 4.05
N ARG A 390 -20.33 4.21 3.90
CA ARG A 390 -18.87 4.23 3.95
C ARG A 390 -18.26 3.71 2.65
N TYR A 391 -17.15 4.32 2.26
CA TYR A 391 -16.30 3.89 1.16
C TYR A 391 -14.95 3.39 1.69
N PRO A 392 -14.25 2.50 0.97
CA PRO A 392 -12.89 2.11 1.30
C PRO A 392 -11.89 3.25 1.04
N MET A 393 -10.70 3.14 1.62
CA MET A 393 -9.57 4.01 1.33
C MET A 393 -9.13 3.82 -0.12
N VAL A 394 -8.93 4.93 -0.85
CA VAL A 394 -8.46 4.84 -2.24
C VAL A 394 -6.98 4.47 -2.34
N GLY A 395 -6.63 3.73 -3.41
CA GLY A 395 -5.28 3.22 -3.63
C GLY A 395 -4.16 4.28 -3.54
N PRO A 396 -4.29 5.48 -4.14
CA PRO A 396 -3.27 6.52 -4.02
C PRO A 396 -3.04 7.00 -2.58
N LEU A 397 -4.10 7.11 -1.77
CA LEU A 397 -3.99 7.48 -0.35
C LEU A 397 -3.32 6.36 0.46
N SER A 398 -3.66 5.10 0.19
CA SER A 398 -2.99 3.95 0.79
C SER A 398 -1.50 3.88 0.44
N ARG A 399 -1.11 4.16 -0.81
CA ARG A 399 0.30 4.22 -1.19
C ARG A 399 1.04 5.35 -0.51
N LEU A 400 0.40 6.51 -0.34
CA LEU A 400 1.00 7.62 0.40
C LEU A 400 1.27 7.21 1.87
N ALA A 401 0.33 6.51 2.49
CA ALA A 401 0.52 5.94 3.82
C ALA A 401 1.72 4.97 3.85
N ASP A 402 1.81 4.05 2.88
CA ASP A 402 2.93 3.11 2.77
C ASP A 402 4.28 3.84 2.71
N VAL A 403 4.36 4.93 1.94
CA VAL A 403 5.59 5.75 1.82
C VAL A 403 5.95 6.43 3.14
N VAL A 404 4.97 6.99 3.85
CA VAL A 404 5.20 7.69 5.13
C VAL A 404 5.57 6.73 6.26
N PHE A 405 4.94 5.55 6.31
CA PHE A 405 5.15 4.57 7.38
C PHE A 405 6.42 3.73 7.21
N ALA A 406 6.89 3.53 5.98
CA ALA A 406 8.07 2.72 5.69
C ALA A 406 9.39 3.33 6.20
N ASP A 407 9.42 4.64 6.45
CA ASP A 407 10.65 5.36 6.82
C ASP A 407 10.76 5.55 8.33
N ASP A 408 11.94 5.27 8.89
CA ASP A 408 12.22 5.40 10.32
C ASP A 408 12.83 6.76 10.71
N ARG A 409 12.97 7.69 9.75
CA ARG A 409 13.46 9.04 10.00
C ARG A 409 12.30 9.97 10.33
N TRP A 410 12.41 10.64 11.47
CA TRP A 410 11.35 11.52 11.99
C TRP A 410 10.96 12.64 11.01
N ASP A 411 11.91 13.16 10.24
CA ASP A 411 11.70 14.28 9.33
C ASP A 411 10.89 13.86 8.09
N ILE A 412 11.04 12.60 7.65
CA ILE A 412 10.23 12.01 6.58
C ILE A 412 8.79 11.85 7.05
N THR A 413 8.57 11.35 8.27
CA THR A 413 7.22 11.26 8.86
C THR A 413 6.59 12.65 8.99
N SER A 414 7.31 13.64 9.53
CA SER A 414 6.85 15.02 9.64
C SER A 414 6.56 15.67 8.28
N LEU A 415 7.41 15.46 7.27
CA LEU A 415 7.18 15.98 5.91
C LEU A 415 5.93 15.36 5.28
N GLY A 416 5.79 14.04 5.39
CA GLY A 416 4.65 13.29 4.88
C GLY A 416 3.32 13.70 5.50
N ILE A 417 3.29 13.86 6.81
CA ILE A 417 2.06 14.18 7.55
C ILE A 417 1.83 15.68 7.62
N GLN A 418 2.70 16.39 8.35
CA GLN A 418 2.48 17.77 8.75
C GLN A 418 2.56 18.77 7.60
N ILE A 419 3.24 18.42 6.50
CA ILE A 419 3.34 19.31 5.34
C ILE A 419 2.45 18.86 4.19
N LEU A 420 2.48 17.56 3.87
CA LEU A 420 1.83 17.03 2.67
C LEU A 420 0.36 16.63 2.93
N VAL A 421 0.10 15.66 3.83
CA VAL A 421 -1.26 15.17 4.10
C VAL A 421 -2.14 16.25 4.73
N GLU A 422 -1.70 16.85 5.83
CA GLU A 422 -2.45 17.87 6.57
C GLU A 422 -2.54 19.19 5.80
N GLY A 423 -1.49 19.55 5.05
CA GLY A 423 -1.52 20.69 4.15
C GLY A 423 -2.64 20.58 3.11
N LEU A 424 -2.85 19.38 2.54
CA LEU A 424 -3.99 19.13 1.66
C LEU A 424 -5.31 19.09 2.44
N ALA A 425 -5.30 18.52 3.64
CA ALA A 425 -6.47 18.39 4.50
C ALA A 425 -7.05 19.77 4.84
N LEU A 426 -6.22 20.71 5.30
CA LEU A 426 -6.63 22.10 5.57
C LEU A 426 -7.36 22.75 4.39
N ALA A 427 -6.82 22.63 3.18
CA ALA A 427 -7.47 23.20 2.00
C ALA A 427 -8.79 22.49 1.66
N SER A 428 -8.86 21.17 1.86
CA SER A 428 -10.06 20.36 1.61
C SER A 428 -11.16 20.66 2.64
N PHE A 429 -10.80 20.77 3.91
CA PHE A 429 -11.70 21.13 5.02
C PHE A 429 -12.20 22.55 4.88
N ALA A 430 -11.34 23.49 4.48
CA ALA A 430 -11.73 24.86 4.18
C ALA A 430 -12.80 24.89 3.07
N ALA A 431 -12.56 24.15 1.98
CA ALA A 431 -13.51 24.07 0.88
C ALA A 431 -14.86 23.49 1.30
N MET A 432 -14.87 22.49 2.19
CA MET A 432 -16.10 21.90 2.73
C MET A 432 -16.83 22.88 3.67
N ARG A 433 -16.12 23.48 4.62
CA ARG A 433 -16.63 24.48 5.56
C ARG A 433 -17.26 25.67 4.83
N ASP A 434 -16.58 26.19 3.82
CA ASP A 434 -16.96 27.44 3.16
C ASP A 434 -18.13 27.28 2.18
N GLN A 435 -18.34 26.06 1.66
CA GLN A 435 -19.42 25.76 0.71
C GLN A 435 -20.64 25.11 1.36
N SER A 436 -20.44 24.41 2.49
CA SER A 436 -21.53 23.78 3.23
C SER A 436 -22.44 24.82 3.85
N ARG A 437 -23.75 24.60 3.71
CA ARG A 437 -24.77 25.35 4.46
C ARG A 437 -25.25 24.58 5.69
N ASN A 438 -24.86 23.31 5.84
CA ASN A 438 -25.22 22.50 6.99
C ASN A 438 -24.35 22.88 8.20
N PRO A 439 -24.93 23.32 9.34
CA PRO A 439 -24.17 23.83 10.47
C PRO A 439 -23.33 22.75 11.18
N LEU A 440 -23.74 21.48 11.15
CA LEU A 440 -22.93 20.38 11.71
C LEU A 440 -21.65 20.17 10.89
N ILE A 441 -21.76 20.15 9.56
CA ILE A 441 -20.60 20.01 8.68
C ILE A 441 -19.67 21.23 8.80
N VAL A 442 -20.22 22.44 8.89
CA VAL A 442 -19.43 23.66 9.12
C VAL A 442 -18.67 23.57 10.44
N ALA A 443 -19.34 23.19 11.54
CA ALA A 443 -18.73 23.09 12.86
C ALA A 443 -17.61 22.03 12.91
N VAL A 444 -17.87 20.82 12.39
CA VAL A 444 -16.89 19.73 12.33
C VAL A 444 -15.60 20.19 11.64
N HIS A 445 -15.71 20.72 10.43
CA HIS A 445 -14.52 21.11 9.67
C HIS A 445 -13.85 22.35 10.24
N THR A 446 -14.60 23.27 10.88
CA THR A 446 -14.00 24.42 11.56
C THR A 446 -13.09 23.99 12.70
N TYR A 447 -13.59 23.15 13.61
CA TYR A 447 -12.82 22.75 14.79
C TYR A 447 -11.66 21.80 14.46
N VAL A 448 -11.84 20.87 13.51
CA VAL A 448 -10.72 20.03 13.03
C VAL A 448 -9.63 20.91 12.41
N MET A 449 -9.99 21.93 11.61
CA MET A 449 -9.01 22.85 11.03
C MET A 449 -8.24 23.68 12.08
N GLU A 450 -8.84 24.01 13.23
CA GLU A 450 -8.11 24.68 14.32
C GLU A 450 -6.92 23.84 14.80
N ASP A 451 -7.09 22.51 14.79
CA ASP A 451 -6.09 21.54 15.20
C ASP A 451 -5.02 21.36 14.11
N GLU A 452 -5.46 21.09 12.87
CA GLU A 452 -4.57 20.93 11.71
C GLU A 452 -3.66 22.15 11.45
N ALA A 453 -4.18 23.37 11.65
CA ALA A 453 -3.38 24.58 11.48
C ALA A 453 -2.17 24.62 12.43
N ARG A 454 -2.31 24.03 13.64
CA ARG A 454 -1.19 23.93 14.60
C ARG A 454 -0.21 22.85 14.18
N HIS A 455 -0.68 21.71 13.69
CA HIS A 455 0.16 20.60 13.25
C HIS A 455 1.05 21.02 12.06
N VAL A 456 0.46 21.64 11.04
CA VAL A 456 1.19 22.21 9.89
C VAL A 456 2.15 23.31 10.32
N GLY A 457 1.71 24.21 11.22
CA GLY A 457 2.56 25.28 11.75
C GLY A 457 3.77 24.76 12.53
N PHE A 458 3.60 23.66 13.26
CA PHE A 458 4.68 22.98 13.97
C PHE A 458 5.66 22.33 12.98
N GLY A 459 5.16 21.56 12.00
CA GLY A 459 5.99 20.92 10.97
C GLY A 459 6.87 21.91 10.21
N ASN A 460 6.33 23.07 9.84
CA ASN A 460 7.11 24.12 9.16
C ASN A 460 8.27 24.64 10.04
N ARG A 461 8.03 24.90 11.33
CA ARG A 461 9.08 25.40 12.25
C ARG A 461 10.10 24.33 12.61
N LEU A 462 9.69 23.06 12.59
CA LEU A 462 10.54 21.92 12.86
C LEU A 462 11.48 21.62 11.68
N LEU A 463 10.92 21.51 10.47
CA LEU A 463 11.65 21.01 9.29
C LEU A 463 12.56 22.07 8.64
N ALA A 464 12.14 23.33 8.58
CA ALA A 464 12.91 24.38 7.90
C ALA A 464 14.37 24.53 8.40
N PRO A 465 14.66 24.63 9.71
CA PRO A 465 16.05 24.70 10.17
C PRO A 465 16.82 23.41 9.94
N TYR A 466 16.17 22.24 10.06
CA TYR A 466 16.82 20.95 9.84
C TYR A 466 17.21 20.73 8.37
N TYR A 467 16.32 21.04 7.43
CA TYR A 467 16.59 20.90 5.99
C TYR A 467 17.65 21.88 5.46
N ALA A 468 17.85 23.02 6.13
CA ALA A 468 18.94 23.93 5.85
C ALA A 468 20.33 23.31 6.15
N GLU A 469 20.40 22.36 7.07
CA GLU A 469 21.65 21.70 7.49
C GLU A 469 21.97 20.42 6.69
N LEU A 470 21.00 19.89 5.94
CA LEU A 470 21.17 18.70 5.10
C LEU A 470 22.17 18.93 3.95
N SER A 471 22.77 17.85 3.47
CA SER A 471 23.51 17.86 2.20
C SER A 471 22.57 18.02 1.00
N ASP A 472 23.14 18.37 -0.17
CA ASP A 472 22.37 18.43 -1.41
C ASP A 472 21.73 17.08 -1.77
N GLY A 473 22.41 15.97 -1.47
CA GLY A 473 21.90 14.62 -1.73
C GLY A 473 20.71 14.26 -0.84
N GLU A 474 20.79 14.56 0.46
CA GLU A 474 19.68 14.31 1.40
C GLU A 474 18.48 15.21 1.09
N ARG A 475 18.70 16.49 0.76
CA ARG A 475 17.62 17.37 0.28
C ARG A 475 16.98 16.82 -0.98
N ALA A 476 17.79 16.35 -1.94
CA ALA A 476 17.27 15.77 -3.17
C ALA A 476 16.39 14.53 -2.87
N GLU A 477 16.75 13.69 -1.91
CA GLU A 477 15.90 12.57 -1.49
C GLU A 477 14.52 13.05 -0.96
N ARG A 478 14.49 14.09 -0.12
CA ARG A 478 13.23 14.66 0.40
C ARG A 478 12.38 15.28 -0.71
N GLU A 479 13.01 15.91 -1.69
CA GLU A 479 12.31 16.44 -2.85
C GLU A 479 11.70 15.35 -3.74
N GLU A 480 12.32 14.17 -3.84
CA GLU A 480 11.72 13.03 -4.54
C GLU A 480 10.43 12.58 -3.85
N LEU A 481 10.47 12.46 -2.52
CA LEU A 481 9.30 12.19 -1.70
C LEU A 481 8.20 13.23 -1.91
N VAL A 482 8.54 14.53 -1.88
CA VAL A 482 7.57 15.61 -2.11
C VAL A 482 6.89 15.48 -3.48
N ILE A 483 7.65 15.18 -4.52
CA ILE A 483 7.14 15.02 -5.87
C ILE A 483 6.21 13.80 -5.96
N GLU A 484 6.66 12.65 -5.48
CA GLU A 484 5.88 11.41 -5.49
C GLU A 484 4.58 11.56 -4.68
N ALA A 485 4.68 12.05 -3.46
CA ALA A 485 3.54 12.28 -2.59
C ALA A 485 2.55 13.27 -3.21
N SER A 486 3.03 14.34 -3.86
CA SER A 486 2.15 15.30 -4.54
C SER A 486 1.36 14.68 -5.69
N TYR A 487 1.97 13.77 -6.46
CA TYR A 487 1.25 13.01 -7.47
C TYR A 487 0.21 12.07 -6.87
N LEU A 488 0.55 11.35 -5.79
CA LEU A 488 -0.41 10.49 -5.07
C LEU A 488 -1.59 11.28 -4.50
N LEU A 489 -1.30 12.44 -3.90
CA LEU A 489 -2.28 13.37 -3.34
C LEU A 489 -3.21 13.94 -4.42
N ARG A 490 -2.70 14.24 -5.63
CA ARG A 490 -3.53 14.61 -6.78
C ARG A 490 -4.40 13.45 -7.24
N ASP A 491 -3.81 12.27 -7.42
CA ASP A 491 -4.48 11.12 -8.01
C ASP A 491 -5.58 10.55 -7.09
N ARG A 492 -5.44 10.72 -5.76
CA ARG A 492 -6.46 10.29 -4.79
C ARG A 492 -7.81 10.98 -5.03
N ILE A 493 -7.79 12.24 -5.47
CA ILE A 493 -9.00 13.05 -5.73
C ILE A 493 -9.73 12.54 -6.97
N LEU A 494 -8.99 11.92 -7.89
CA LEU A 494 -9.52 11.37 -9.14
C LEU A 494 -10.05 9.94 -8.98
N ALA A 495 -9.68 9.24 -7.90
CA ALA A 495 -10.05 7.85 -7.64
C ALA A 495 -11.52 7.71 -7.18
N THR A 496 -12.44 7.98 -8.09
CA THR A 496 -13.90 8.12 -7.82
C THR A 496 -14.76 7.05 -8.50
N ASP A 497 -14.16 6.09 -9.21
CA ASP A 497 -14.86 5.12 -10.06
C ASP A 497 -15.98 4.36 -9.31
N GLU A 498 -15.70 3.91 -8.09
CA GLU A 498 -16.68 3.18 -7.27
C GLU A 498 -17.94 4.00 -6.94
N ILE A 499 -17.82 5.33 -6.86
CA ILE A 499 -18.98 6.23 -6.69
C ILE A 499 -19.89 6.12 -7.91
N TRP A 500 -19.30 6.20 -9.10
CA TRP A 500 -20.00 6.19 -10.37
C TRP A 500 -20.65 4.83 -10.62
N GLU A 501 -19.95 3.74 -10.36
CA GLU A 501 -20.48 2.37 -10.43
C GLU A 501 -21.69 2.17 -9.52
N ARG A 502 -21.58 2.58 -8.24
CA ARG A 502 -22.69 2.49 -7.28
C ARG A 502 -23.87 3.39 -7.64
N CYS A 503 -23.66 4.44 -8.43
CA CYS A 503 -24.72 5.30 -8.96
C CYS A 503 -25.27 4.83 -10.31
N GLY A 504 -24.74 3.76 -10.90
CA GLY A 504 -25.14 3.28 -12.23
C GLY A 504 -24.66 4.17 -13.38
N LEU A 505 -23.59 4.95 -13.17
CA LEU A 505 -23.00 5.85 -14.15
C LEU A 505 -21.74 5.23 -14.77
N PRO A 506 -21.43 5.51 -16.06
CA PRO A 506 -20.26 4.96 -16.73
C PRO A 506 -18.95 5.56 -16.16
N PRO A 507 -18.12 4.80 -15.42
CA PRO A 507 -17.00 5.36 -14.67
C PRO A 507 -15.96 6.02 -15.58
N ARG A 508 -15.69 5.41 -16.74
CA ARG A 508 -14.73 5.94 -17.72
C ARG A 508 -15.13 7.32 -18.23
N GLU A 509 -16.39 7.50 -18.65
CA GLU A 509 -16.85 8.79 -19.15
C GLU A 509 -16.85 9.88 -18.04
N CYS A 510 -17.21 9.50 -16.81
CA CYS A 510 -17.09 10.40 -15.65
C CYS A 510 -15.63 10.80 -15.41
N ALA A 511 -14.71 9.84 -15.40
CA ALA A 511 -13.28 10.08 -15.17
C ALA A 511 -12.67 10.95 -16.28
N ASP A 512 -13.04 10.73 -17.55
CA ASP A 512 -12.56 11.52 -18.68
C ASP A 512 -13.05 12.98 -18.58
N TRP A 513 -14.33 13.20 -18.24
CA TRP A 513 -14.84 14.55 -17.98
C TRP A 513 -14.08 15.27 -16.87
N ILE A 514 -13.86 14.58 -15.73
CA ILE A 514 -13.15 15.17 -14.58
C ILE A 514 -11.73 15.57 -14.99
N ARG A 515 -11.04 14.75 -15.79
CA ARG A 515 -9.67 15.00 -16.25
C ARG A 515 -9.59 16.18 -17.24
N GLU A 516 -10.59 16.29 -18.12
CA GLU A 516 -10.66 17.31 -19.17
C GLU A 516 -11.26 18.64 -18.72
N SER A 517 -11.99 18.65 -17.60
CA SER A 517 -12.61 19.85 -17.04
C SER A 517 -11.56 20.85 -16.52
N GLY A 518 -11.55 22.05 -17.11
CA GLY A 518 -10.72 23.16 -16.64
C GLY A 518 -11.07 23.60 -15.21
N PHE A 519 -12.34 23.49 -14.84
CA PHE A 519 -12.80 23.77 -13.48
C PHE A 519 -12.23 22.75 -12.48
N GLN A 520 -12.30 21.45 -12.80
CA GLN A 520 -11.75 20.41 -11.91
C GLN A 520 -10.22 20.48 -11.80
N ARG A 521 -9.52 20.83 -12.88
CA ARG A 521 -8.08 21.13 -12.81
C ARG A 521 -7.77 22.31 -11.89
N ALA A 522 -8.52 23.41 -12.00
CA ALA A 522 -8.34 24.57 -11.15
C ALA A 522 -8.67 24.26 -9.67
N TRP A 523 -9.74 23.49 -9.42
CA TRP A 523 -10.11 23.06 -8.08
C TRP A 523 -9.06 22.13 -7.46
N GLY A 524 -8.60 21.12 -8.22
CA GLY A 524 -7.52 20.24 -7.78
C GLY A 524 -6.23 20.99 -7.46
N ALA A 525 -5.87 22.00 -8.28
CA ALA A 525 -4.72 22.86 -8.00
C ALA A 525 -4.92 23.70 -6.72
N ALA A 526 -6.11 24.22 -6.48
CA ALA A 526 -6.43 25.02 -5.29
C ALA A 526 -6.22 24.25 -3.98
N LEU A 527 -6.37 22.91 -3.98
CA LEU A 527 -6.09 22.10 -2.79
C LEU A 527 -4.60 22.13 -2.39
N PHE A 528 -3.69 22.32 -3.34
CA PHE A 528 -2.25 22.46 -3.08
C PHE A 528 -1.85 23.86 -2.59
N SER A 529 -2.81 24.75 -2.36
CA SER A 529 -2.55 26.14 -1.96
C SER A 529 -1.83 26.32 -0.62
N ARG A 530 -1.82 25.28 0.23
CA ARG A 530 -1.07 25.24 1.50
C ARG A 530 0.25 24.48 1.36
N ILE A 531 0.28 23.42 0.56
CA ILE A 531 1.46 22.56 0.36
C ILE A 531 2.57 23.33 -0.36
N VAL A 532 2.26 23.97 -1.48
CA VAL A 532 3.27 24.62 -2.33
C VAL A 532 4.06 25.69 -1.57
N PRO A 533 3.44 26.67 -0.88
CA PRO A 533 4.18 27.63 -0.08
C PRO A 533 4.91 26.99 1.11
N ALA A 534 4.39 25.93 1.72
CA ALA A 534 5.08 25.20 2.81
C ALA A 534 6.35 24.50 2.34
N ILE A 535 6.29 23.80 1.21
CA ILE A 535 7.46 23.16 0.56
C ILE A 535 8.54 24.19 0.23
N ARG A 536 8.14 25.38 -0.24
CA ARG A 536 9.06 26.51 -0.44
C ARG A 536 9.66 27.01 0.88
N ALA A 537 8.83 27.18 1.91
CA ALA A 537 9.24 27.72 3.21
C ALA A 537 10.23 26.81 3.95
N ILE A 538 10.11 25.48 3.80
CA ILE A 538 11.04 24.51 4.39
C ILE A 538 12.30 24.26 3.55
N GLY A 539 12.46 24.96 2.42
CA GLY A 539 13.68 24.93 1.60
C GLY A 539 13.76 23.80 0.56
N LEU A 540 12.69 23.05 0.32
CA LEU A 540 12.64 21.99 -0.71
C LEU A 540 12.11 22.55 -2.04
N TRP A 541 12.84 23.48 -2.64
CA TRP A 541 12.38 24.27 -3.79
C TRP A 541 13.34 24.26 -4.99
N SER A 542 14.00 23.13 -5.25
CA SER A 542 14.86 23.01 -6.43
C SER A 542 14.10 23.17 -7.75
N THR A 543 14.86 23.31 -8.84
CA THR A 543 14.31 23.30 -10.21
C THR A 543 13.50 22.04 -10.49
N ARG A 544 13.88 20.89 -9.91
CA ARG A 544 13.17 19.63 -10.10
C ARG A 544 11.77 19.64 -9.46
N VAL A 545 11.64 20.19 -8.26
CA VAL A 545 10.33 20.37 -7.61
C VAL A 545 9.49 21.38 -8.39
N GLN A 546 10.10 22.48 -8.82
CA GLN A 546 9.43 23.49 -9.64
C GLN A 546 8.94 22.93 -10.98
N ASP A 547 9.73 22.08 -11.64
CA ASP A 547 9.34 21.42 -12.89
C ASP A 547 8.16 20.46 -12.68
N ALA A 548 8.18 19.67 -11.61
CA ALA A 548 7.08 18.77 -11.25
C ALA A 548 5.80 19.56 -10.95
N TYR A 549 5.90 20.61 -10.14
CA TYR A 549 4.76 21.49 -9.82
C TYR A 549 4.29 22.29 -11.03
N GLY A 550 5.18 22.65 -11.96
CA GLY A 550 4.85 23.25 -13.24
C GLY A 550 3.99 22.33 -14.09
N LYS A 551 4.37 21.05 -14.21
CA LYS A 551 3.57 20.03 -14.92
C LYS A 551 2.20 19.80 -14.28
N MET A 552 2.09 20.00 -12.97
CA MET A 552 0.82 19.90 -12.23
C MET A 552 0.01 21.21 -12.22
N GLY A 553 0.54 22.32 -12.75
CA GLY A 553 -0.14 23.62 -12.74
C GLY A 553 -0.17 24.32 -11.37
N LEU A 554 0.76 23.98 -10.47
CA LEU A 554 0.73 24.39 -9.06
C LEU A 554 1.58 25.63 -8.73
N LEU A 555 2.46 26.05 -9.64
CA LEU A 555 3.45 27.12 -9.39
C LEU A 555 2.82 28.46 -8.96
N GLY A 556 1.58 28.74 -9.37
CA GLY A 556 0.85 29.96 -8.98
C GLY A 556 0.61 30.09 -7.47
N HIS A 557 0.70 29.00 -6.71
CA HIS A 557 0.53 29.01 -5.25
C HIS A 557 1.81 29.38 -4.48
N ALA A 558 2.98 29.40 -5.12
CA ALA A 558 4.27 29.60 -4.46
C ALA A 558 4.44 30.98 -3.80
N CYS A 559 3.65 31.98 -4.21
CA CYS A 559 3.69 33.34 -3.68
C CYS A 559 2.72 33.58 -2.51
N ARG A 560 1.96 32.57 -2.07
CA ARG A 560 1.03 32.72 -0.95
C ARG A 560 1.78 32.77 0.38
N ASP A 561 1.31 33.63 1.29
CA ASP A 561 1.80 33.70 2.66
C ASP A 561 1.02 32.72 3.56
N LEU A 562 1.74 31.88 4.30
CA LEU A 562 1.13 30.88 5.19
C LEU A 562 0.54 31.50 6.45
N ASP A 563 1.10 32.60 6.96
CA ASP A 563 0.60 33.27 8.16
C ASP A 563 -0.71 34.00 7.88
N ASP A 564 -0.83 34.64 6.71
CA ASP A 564 -2.09 35.27 6.28
C ASP A 564 -3.23 34.24 6.21
N LEU A 565 -2.95 33.07 5.63
CA LEU A 565 -3.91 31.96 5.52
C LEU A 565 -4.33 31.42 6.89
N ARG A 566 -3.39 31.32 7.85
CA ARG A 566 -3.66 30.89 9.23
C ARG A 566 -4.55 31.91 9.97
N VAL A 567 -4.23 33.20 9.87
CA VAL A 567 -4.99 34.28 10.52
C VAL A 567 -6.43 34.34 9.99
N GLU A 568 -6.62 34.08 8.70
CA GLU A 568 -7.96 34.01 8.11
C GLU A 568 -8.79 32.85 8.69
N ASP A 569 -8.18 31.68 8.90
CA ASP A 569 -8.86 30.52 9.49
C ASP A 569 -9.21 30.75 10.97
N GLU A 570 -8.29 31.30 11.77
CA GLU A 570 -8.54 31.60 13.20
C GLU A 570 -9.70 32.59 13.38
N ARG A 571 -9.74 33.67 12.60
CA ARG A 571 -10.83 34.66 12.66
C ARG A 571 -12.20 34.05 12.40
N ARG A 572 -12.27 33.04 11.53
CA ARG A 572 -13.53 32.37 11.18
C ARG A 572 -13.99 31.43 12.29
N ALA A 573 -13.06 30.75 12.96
CA ALA A 573 -13.38 29.90 14.10
C ALA A 573 -13.89 30.72 15.29
N ASP A 574 -13.22 31.84 15.62
CA ASP A 574 -13.66 32.78 16.66
C ASP A 574 -15.07 33.33 16.38
N ALA A 575 -15.39 33.60 15.10
CA ALA A 575 -16.72 34.08 14.70
C ALA A 575 -17.82 33.02 14.88
N LEU A 576 -17.49 31.72 14.78
CA LEU A 576 -18.43 30.63 15.03
C LEU A 576 -18.74 30.52 16.53
N ASP A 577 -17.70 30.55 17.37
CA ASP A 577 -17.84 30.50 18.83
C ASP A 577 -18.56 31.75 19.38
N GLY A 578 -18.32 32.92 18.79
CA GLY A 578 -19.03 34.17 19.13
C GLY A 578 -20.53 34.13 18.82
N ARG A 579 -20.95 33.39 17.78
CA ARG A 579 -22.38 33.15 17.48
C ARG A 579 -23.02 32.19 18.49
N ALA A 580 -22.30 31.13 18.89
CA ALA A 580 -22.77 30.19 19.91
C ALA A 580 -22.91 30.85 21.31
N GLY A 581 -21.94 31.68 21.72
CA GLY A 581 -21.99 32.41 22.99
C GLY A 581 -23.03 33.55 23.03
N GLY A 582 -23.42 34.09 21.87
CA GLY A 582 -24.50 35.08 21.74
C GLY A 582 -25.89 34.46 21.95
N GLU A 583 -26.11 33.24 21.47
CA GLU A 583 -27.37 32.51 21.70
C GLU A 583 -27.52 32.02 23.14
N GLU A 584 -26.43 31.65 23.81
CA GLU A 584 -26.45 31.25 25.23
C GLU A 584 -26.72 32.43 26.17
N ARG A 585 -26.19 33.63 25.86
CA ARG A 585 -26.50 34.89 26.58
C ARG A 585 -27.88 35.48 26.25
N ALA A 586 -28.50 35.08 25.15
CA ALA A 586 -29.88 35.46 24.83
C ALA A 586 -30.90 34.47 25.42
N ARG A 587 -30.46 33.29 25.89
CA ARG A 587 -31.28 32.27 26.55
C ARG A 587 -31.13 32.25 28.09
N ALA A 588 -30.09 32.85 28.64
CA ALA A 588 -29.90 33.12 30.07
C ALA A 588 -30.42 34.52 30.43
#